data_AF-A0A915CQL5-F1
#
_entry.id   AF-A0A915CQL5-F1
#
_cell.length_a   1.000
_cell.length_b   1.000
_cell.length_c   1.000
_cell.angle_alpha   90.00
_cell.angle_beta   90.00
_cell.angle_gamma   90.00
#
_symmetry.space_group_name_H-M   'P 1'
#
loop_
_entity.id
_entity.type
_entity.pdbx_description
1 polymer ?
#
loop_
_entity_poly.entity_id
_entity_poly.type
_entity_poly.pdbx_seq_one_letter_code
_entity_poly.pdbx_strand_id
1 'polypeptide(L)'
;MTIDEHKLTQQLIFIAVCCPLCYYFIVCGDDKDESFNGCFGERSNLENISNVYYTPYKRKEGDPTKPSNPIVLSDGGSRLRANLTGKPDTVHYLCSKKTSDFYDLLLGRQYEACFQHHHNVSENAPGVDVEVFGFGNTDTVEWLDSSKWSPGLYFANIVDALVSWGYTRGKNVAGAPYDWRKSPPELKDYYIQLRTLIEILYRYNNNTRVVVLGHSMGNPIMNYFYHNYVDQTWKDKYVEAHVSLAGAWGGSLQIMKLFASGYNMDYYRIILPPSALRGMQRSFTSSAYLLTEVGPPGVKVHCLYGIDVKTAEQFVWAKGYFPEYQPTTIVYGDGDGTVNIRSLETCKQWNESNNAGKSSQIYPLSKADHMGILRDQRTIDTLRSVLYP
;
A
#
# COMPACT_ATOMS: atom_id res chain seq x y z
N MET A 1 -20.65 18.90 38.28
CA MET A 1 -20.21 19.50 37.00
C MET A 1 -19.45 18.41 36.27
N THR A 2 -20.20 17.56 35.59
CA THR A 2 -19.75 16.33 34.95
C THR A 2 -19.20 16.68 33.58
N ILE A 3 -17.91 16.42 33.39
CA ILE A 3 -17.22 16.61 32.11
C ILE A 3 -17.59 15.43 31.23
N ASP A 4 -18.27 15.74 30.13
CA ASP A 4 -18.79 14.79 29.15
C ASP A 4 -17.66 14.31 28.23
N GLU A 5 -17.23 13.05 28.40
CA GLU A 5 -16.12 12.42 27.68
C GLU A 5 -16.35 12.32 26.15
N HIS A 6 -17.57 12.59 25.68
CA HIS A 6 -17.92 12.62 24.25
C HIS A 6 -17.31 13.81 23.47
N LYS A 7 -16.79 14.84 24.14
CA LYS A 7 -16.29 16.06 23.48
C LYS A 7 -14.80 16.05 23.12
N LEU A 8 -14.01 15.13 23.68
CA LEU A 8 -12.58 15.00 23.37
C LEU A 8 -12.30 14.00 22.23
N THR A 9 -13.30 13.22 21.81
CA THR A 9 -13.15 12.11 20.85
C THR A 9 -13.14 12.54 19.38
N GLN A 10 -13.37 13.82 19.06
CA GLN A 10 -13.54 14.31 17.68
C GLN A 10 -12.27 14.88 17.01
N GLN A 11 -11.10 14.85 17.66
CA GLN A 11 -9.92 15.59 17.19
C GLN A 11 -8.74 14.76 16.65
N LEU A 12 -8.85 13.43 16.50
CA LEU A 12 -7.64 12.59 16.33
C LEU A 12 -7.63 11.63 15.15
N ILE A 13 -8.44 11.84 14.12
CA ILE A 13 -8.57 10.95 12.96
C ILE A 13 -7.40 11.22 11.98
N PHE A 14 -6.57 10.31 11.43
CA PHE A 14 -6.74 9.57 10.15
C PHE A 14 -5.42 8.92 9.63
N ILE A 15 -5.11 7.62 9.81
CA ILE A 15 -3.82 7.03 9.28
C ILE A 15 -3.86 5.58 8.73
N ALA A 16 -4.87 4.76 9.01
CA ALA A 16 -4.62 3.31 9.16
C ALA A 16 -4.65 2.38 7.92
N VAL A 17 -4.63 2.82 6.66
CA VAL A 17 -4.90 1.88 5.54
C VAL A 17 -3.68 1.49 4.68
N CYS A 18 -2.59 2.27 4.62
CA CYS A 18 -1.47 1.93 3.72
C CYS A 18 -0.06 1.97 4.33
N CYS A 19 0.13 2.40 5.59
CA CYS A 19 1.47 2.51 6.16
C CYS A 19 1.52 2.27 7.68
N PRO A 20 1.99 1.10 8.16
CA PRO A 20 1.94 0.73 9.58
C PRO A 20 3.06 1.34 10.45
N LEU A 21 3.84 2.33 9.99
CA LEU A 21 4.94 2.88 10.79
C LEU A 21 4.84 4.37 11.12
N CYS A 22 3.92 5.11 10.49
CA CYS A 22 3.81 6.56 10.66
C CYS A 22 2.70 6.82 11.69
N TYR A 23 2.88 7.45 12.86
CA TYR A 23 2.89 8.90 13.08
C TYR A 23 3.02 9.23 14.57
N TYR A 24 3.53 10.42 14.86
CA TYR A 24 3.26 11.20 16.07
C TYR A 24 2.28 12.33 15.71
N PHE A 25 1.31 12.63 16.57
CA PHE A 25 0.49 13.85 16.49
C PHE A 25 0.99 14.85 17.53
N ILE A 26 1.33 16.07 17.09
CA ILE A 26 1.36 17.27 17.94
C ILE A 26 0.04 18.00 17.71
N VAL A 27 -0.61 18.37 18.80
CA VAL A 27 -1.88 19.09 18.85
C VAL A 27 -1.63 20.60 18.67
N CYS A 28 -2.54 21.28 17.96
CA CYS A 28 -2.77 22.74 17.85
C CYS A 28 -2.02 23.61 16.81
N GLY A 29 -2.81 24.49 16.16
CA GLY A 29 -2.46 25.87 15.78
C GLY A 29 -2.32 26.19 14.30
N ASP A 30 -3.16 27.08 13.76
CA ASP A 30 -2.97 27.74 12.46
C ASP A 30 -1.77 28.71 12.53
N ASP A 31 -0.97 28.76 11.45
CA ASP A 31 0.22 29.62 11.24
C ASP A 31 -0.12 31.12 11.10
N LYS A 32 -1.09 31.66 11.86
CA LYS A 32 -1.46 33.08 11.77
C LYS A 32 -1.66 33.83 13.09
N ASP A 33 -1.39 33.24 14.24
CA ASP A 33 -1.37 33.99 15.52
C ASP A 33 -0.05 33.77 16.28
N GLU A 34 0.79 34.81 16.34
CA GLU A 34 2.03 34.89 17.12
C GLU A 34 1.82 34.90 18.66
N SER A 35 0.68 34.43 19.19
CA SER A 35 0.32 34.63 20.60
C SER A 35 0.12 33.38 21.45
N PHE A 36 0.41 32.16 20.96
CA PHE A 36 0.35 30.94 21.79
C PHE A 36 1.75 30.42 22.18
N ASN A 37 2.42 31.16 23.06
CA ASN A 37 3.53 30.65 23.88
C ASN A 37 2.96 29.78 25.00
N GLY A 38 2.91 28.45 24.83
CA GLY A 38 2.34 27.62 25.89
C GLY A 38 2.29 26.11 25.64
N CYS A 39 3.36 25.49 25.17
CA CYS A 39 3.62 24.04 25.33
C CYS A 39 5.14 23.76 25.30
N PHE A 40 5.89 24.39 26.21
CA PHE A 40 7.25 23.95 26.53
C PHE A 40 7.18 22.94 27.68
N GLY A 41 7.06 21.66 27.33
CA GLY A 41 7.63 20.60 28.17
C GLY A 41 9.14 20.61 27.96
N GLU A 42 9.89 20.67 29.05
CA GLU A 42 11.34 20.87 29.15
C GLU A 42 12.18 20.30 27.99
N ARG A 43 12.93 21.20 27.35
CA ARG A 43 13.96 20.95 26.32
C ARG A 43 15.23 20.24 26.83
N SER A 44 15.15 19.46 27.92
CA SER A 44 16.33 18.89 28.59
C SER A 44 16.58 17.40 28.34
N ASN A 45 15.76 16.70 27.54
CA ASN A 45 15.95 15.27 27.23
C ASN A 45 15.78 14.90 25.74
N LEU A 46 15.99 15.86 24.83
CA LEU A 46 15.94 15.63 23.37
C LEU A 46 17.27 15.16 22.76
N GLU A 47 18.33 14.96 23.56
CA GLU A 47 19.62 14.48 23.06
C GLU A 47 19.70 12.96 22.84
N ASN A 48 18.66 12.19 23.20
CA ASN A 48 18.67 10.73 23.10
C ASN A 48 17.56 10.11 22.23
N ILE A 49 16.81 10.91 21.48
CA ILE A 49 15.99 10.37 20.38
C ILE A 49 16.87 10.37 19.14
N SER A 50 17.58 9.26 18.92
CA SER A 50 18.20 9.00 17.64
C SER A 50 17.16 9.17 16.55
N ASN A 51 17.33 10.22 15.75
CA ASN A 51 16.73 10.33 14.43
C ASN A 51 16.95 8.99 13.71
N VAL A 52 15.89 8.19 13.54
CA VAL A 52 15.93 6.93 12.79
C VAL A 52 16.02 7.30 11.31
N TYR A 53 17.20 7.72 10.90
CA TYR A 53 17.50 8.08 9.52
C TYR A 53 17.39 6.83 8.66
N TYR A 54 16.61 6.94 7.57
CA TYR A 54 16.67 5.98 6.49
C TYR A 54 18.12 5.77 6.06
N THR A 55 18.57 4.52 6.02
CA THR A 55 19.89 4.17 5.50
C THR A 55 19.70 3.62 4.08
N PRO A 56 20.18 4.32 3.04
CA PRO A 56 20.12 3.83 1.67
C PRO A 56 20.82 2.48 1.53
N TYR A 57 20.39 1.71 0.53
CA TYR A 57 21.03 0.43 0.21
C TYR A 57 22.53 0.61 -0.05
N LYS A 58 23.35 -0.19 0.65
CA LYS A 58 24.80 -0.24 0.43
C LYS A 58 25.09 -1.38 -0.54
N ARG A 59 25.73 -1.02 -1.65
CA ARG A 59 26.19 -1.99 -2.65
C ARG A 59 27.01 -3.11 -2.01
N LYS A 60 26.76 -4.32 -2.46
CA LYS A 60 27.57 -5.50 -2.14
C LYS A 60 28.57 -5.77 -3.26
N GLU A 61 29.62 -6.52 -2.93
CA GLU A 61 30.52 -7.07 -3.93
C GLU A 61 29.76 -7.99 -4.90
N GLY A 62 30.03 -7.85 -6.19
CA GLY A 62 29.33 -8.58 -7.24
C GLY A 62 27.99 -7.97 -7.67
N ASP A 63 27.57 -6.84 -7.10
CA ASP A 63 26.35 -6.16 -7.55
C ASP A 63 26.51 -5.65 -9.00
N PRO A 64 25.47 -5.80 -9.84
CA PRO A 64 25.51 -5.35 -11.23
C PRO A 64 25.77 -3.85 -11.36
N THR A 65 26.28 -3.43 -12.51
CA THR A 65 26.52 -2.01 -12.82
C THR A 65 25.72 -1.51 -14.02
N LYS A 66 24.95 -2.40 -14.64
CA LYS A 66 24.10 -2.12 -15.79
C LYS A 66 22.71 -2.70 -15.57
N PRO A 67 21.65 -2.00 -15.99
CA PRO A 67 20.29 -2.50 -15.88
C PRO A 67 20.08 -3.72 -16.79
N SER A 68 19.22 -4.64 -16.36
CA SER A 68 18.77 -5.79 -17.14
C SER A 68 17.41 -5.48 -17.77
N ASN A 69 16.35 -6.20 -17.39
CA ASN A 69 14.98 -5.92 -17.80
C ASN A 69 14.44 -4.62 -17.17
N PRO A 70 13.70 -3.78 -17.91
CA PRO A 70 12.96 -2.69 -17.29
C PRO A 70 11.92 -3.21 -16.29
N ILE A 71 11.62 -2.42 -15.25
CA ILE A 71 10.76 -2.81 -14.14
C ILE A 71 9.58 -1.85 -14.01
N VAL A 72 8.38 -2.41 -13.80
CA VAL A 72 7.21 -1.65 -13.35
C VAL A 72 6.82 -2.09 -11.94
N LEU A 73 6.63 -1.12 -11.05
CA LEU A 73 6.21 -1.34 -9.66
C LEU A 73 4.68 -1.24 -9.58
N SER A 74 4.04 -2.33 -9.15
CA SER A 74 2.60 -2.38 -8.85
C SER A 74 2.42 -2.41 -7.34
N ASP A 75 1.95 -1.31 -6.77
CA ASP A 75 1.86 -1.14 -5.33
C ASP A 75 0.53 -1.58 -4.71
N GLY A 76 0.52 -1.77 -3.39
CA GLY A 76 -0.71 -1.81 -2.58
C GLY A 76 -1.02 -0.46 -1.91
N GLY A 77 -0.30 0.60 -2.29
CA GLY A 77 -0.35 1.91 -1.65
C GLY A 77 0.61 2.90 -2.31
N SER A 78 0.11 4.10 -2.57
CA SER A 78 0.86 5.21 -3.15
C SER A 78 0.28 6.54 -2.66
N ARG A 79 1.03 7.63 -2.85
CA ARG A 79 0.53 8.97 -2.51
C ARG A 79 -0.64 9.35 -3.41
N LEU A 80 -1.67 9.91 -2.77
CA LEU A 80 -2.81 10.54 -3.41
C LEU A 80 -2.82 12.02 -3.03
N ARG A 81 -3.40 12.86 -3.88
CA ARG A 81 -3.67 14.27 -3.59
C ARG A 81 -5.15 14.53 -3.54
N ALA A 82 -5.57 15.52 -2.76
CA ALA A 82 -6.95 15.96 -2.73
C ALA A 82 -7.04 17.48 -2.88
N ASN A 83 -8.16 17.93 -3.45
CA ASN A 83 -8.54 19.33 -3.48
C ASN A 83 -9.99 19.47 -3.00
N LEU A 84 -10.21 20.38 -2.05
CA LEU A 84 -11.54 20.71 -1.56
C LEU A 84 -12.10 21.84 -2.42
N THR A 85 -13.03 21.51 -3.32
CA THR A 85 -13.66 22.47 -4.24
C THR A 85 -14.82 23.23 -3.61
N GLY A 86 -15.35 22.72 -2.50
CA GLY A 86 -16.44 23.33 -1.75
C GLY A 86 -17.32 22.30 -1.08
N LYS A 87 -16.88 21.74 0.04
CA LYS A 87 -17.68 20.79 0.83
C LYS A 87 -18.97 21.49 1.32
N PRO A 88 -20.15 20.89 1.13
CA PRO A 88 -21.41 21.47 1.63
C PRO A 88 -21.38 21.58 3.16
N ASP A 89 -20.90 20.54 3.83
CA ASP A 89 -20.79 20.43 5.28
C ASP A 89 -19.44 19.85 5.71
N THR A 90 -19.07 20.09 6.96
CA THR A 90 -17.87 19.53 7.61
C THR A 90 -18.27 18.88 8.92
N VAL A 91 -17.58 17.82 9.32
CA VAL A 91 -17.93 17.12 10.58
C VAL A 91 -17.42 17.86 11.82
N HIS A 92 -16.50 18.82 11.63
CA HIS A 92 -16.04 19.73 12.68
C HIS A 92 -15.73 21.13 12.11
N TYR A 93 -15.77 22.16 12.97
CA TYR A 93 -15.59 23.57 12.56
C TYR A 93 -14.14 23.91 12.15
N LEU A 94 -13.17 23.12 12.58
CA LEU A 94 -11.75 23.26 12.20
C LEU A 94 -11.47 22.75 10.77
N CYS A 95 -12.42 22.07 10.16
CA CYS A 95 -12.19 21.40 8.90
C CYS A 95 -12.48 22.35 7.74
N SER A 96 -11.54 22.42 6.81
CA SER A 96 -11.64 23.33 5.68
C SER A 96 -12.73 22.87 4.72
N LYS A 97 -13.53 23.81 4.20
CA LYS A 97 -14.50 23.53 3.13
C LYS A 97 -13.89 23.66 1.74
N LYS A 98 -12.80 24.44 1.62
CA LYS A 98 -12.11 24.73 0.37
C LYS A 98 -10.60 24.80 0.57
N THR A 99 -9.86 24.44 -0.45
CA THR A 99 -8.39 24.61 -0.54
C THR A 99 -8.05 25.36 -1.82
N SER A 100 -6.92 26.07 -1.84
CA SER A 100 -6.46 26.77 -3.05
C SER A 100 -5.90 25.80 -4.09
N ASP A 101 -5.21 24.76 -3.62
CA ASP A 101 -4.47 23.82 -4.43
C ASP A 101 -4.63 22.39 -3.90
N PHE A 102 -4.22 21.43 -4.73
CA PHE A 102 -4.09 20.05 -4.30
C PHE A 102 -3.04 19.91 -3.19
N TYR A 103 -3.43 19.24 -2.11
CA TYR A 103 -2.52 18.86 -1.04
C TYR A 103 -2.36 17.34 -1.02
N ASP A 104 -1.20 16.87 -0.56
CA ASP A 104 -0.98 15.43 -0.37
C ASP A 104 -2.02 14.92 0.64
N LEU A 105 -2.93 14.09 0.15
CA LEU A 105 -3.93 13.42 0.97
C LEU A 105 -3.12 12.50 1.89
N LEU A 106 -2.28 11.63 1.34
CA LEU A 106 -1.35 10.76 2.09
C LEU A 106 0.06 11.37 1.97
N LEU A 107 0.69 11.92 3.01
CA LEU A 107 0.37 11.93 4.44
C LEU A 107 0.10 13.36 4.97
N GLY A 108 -1.06 13.91 4.59
CA GLY A 108 -1.52 15.25 4.97
C GLY A 108 -2.57 15.27 6.09
N ARG A 109 -2.81 16.47 6.64
CA ARG A 109 -3.56 16.74 7.88
C ARG A 109 -5.09 16.63 7.79
N GLN A 110 -5.71 16.39 6.63
CA GLN A 110 -7.17 16.54 6.45
C GLN A 110 -7.81 15.40 5.65
N TYR A 111 -8.59 14.57 6.33
CA TYR A 111 -9.11 13.30 5.80
C TYR A 111 -10.57 13.02 6.16
N GLU A 112 -11.39 14.05 6.35
CA GLU A 112 -12.79 13.83 6.71
C GLU A 112 -13.68 13.53 5.50
N ALA A 113 -14.15 12.29 5.45
CA ALA A 113 -15.29 11.78 4.69
C ALA A 113 -15.24 12.14 3.20
N CYS A 114 -14.58 11.28 2.42
CA CYS A 114 -14.39 11.45 0.98
C CYS A 114 -15.20 10.48 0.12
N PHE A 115 -16.22 9.76 0.63
CA PHE A 115 -17.00 8.85 -0.22
C PHE A 115 -18.47 8.78 0.14
N GLN A 116 -19.31 8.80 -0.90
CA GLN A 116 -20.72 8.40 -0.85
C GLN A 116 -20.95 7.31 -1.89
N HIS A 117 -21.79 6.32 -1.58
CA HIS A 117 -22.15 5.26 -2.52
C HIS A 117 -23.42 5.64 -3.28
N HIS A 118 -23.30 5.78 -4.59
CA HIS A 118 -24.44 5.87 -5.51
C HIS A 118 -24.22 4.90 -6.68
N HIS A 119 -25.24 4.06 -6.96
CA HIS A 119 -25.35 3.25 -8.18
C HIS A 119 -24.09 2.42 -8.58
N ASN A 120 -23.84 1.26 -7.95
CA ASN A 120 -22.82 0.26 -8.35
C ASN A 120 -21.35 0.74 -8.53
N VAL A 121 -21.04 2.03 -8.33
CA VAL A 121 -19.68 2.61 -8.39
C VAL A 121 -19.42 3.48 -7.15
N SER A 122 -18.15 3.69 -6.81
CA SER A 122 -17.75 4.62 -5.76
C SER A 122 -17.49 6.03 -6.30
N GLU A 123 -17.96 7.05 -5.60
CA GLU A 123 -17.73 8.46 -5.93
C GLU A 123 -17.08 9.19 -4.77
N ASN A 124 -16.21 10.15 -5.09
CA ASN A 124 -15.64 11.02 -4.06
C ASN A 124 -16.78 11.80 -3.35
N ALA A 125 -16.54 12.23 -2.11
CA ALA A 125 -17.53 13.01 -1.38
C ALA A 125 -17.79 14.35 -2.09
N PRO A 126 -18.99 14.90 -1.94
CA PRO A 126 -19.33 16.20 -2.50
C PRO A 126 -18.30 17.28 -2.14
N GLY A 127 -17.77 17.96 -3.16
CA GLY A 127 -16.79 19.02 -2.99
C GLY A 127 -15.36 18.53 -2.72
N VAL A 128 -15.05 17.26 -3.00
CA VAL A 128 -13.71 16.68 -2.88
C VAL A 128 -13.27 16.04 -4.20
N ASP A 129 -12.18 16.55 -4.75
CA ASP A 129 -11.49 15.91 -5.87
C ASP A 129 -10.27 15.16 -5.34
N VAL A 130 -10.02 13.97 -5.90
CA VAL A 130 -8.86 13.15 -5.56
C VAL A 130 -8.12 12.77 -6.83
N GLU A 131 -6.80 12.96 -6.80
CA GLU A 131 -5.90 12.74 -7.92
C GLU A 131 -4.83 11.71 -7.56
N VAL A 132 -4.55 10.81 -8.50
CA VAL A 132 -3.36 9.97 -8.53
C VAL A 132 -2.32 10.67 -9.38
N PHE A 133 -1.12 10.86 -8.85
CA PHE A 133 -0.04 11.58 -9.55
C PHE A 133 1.26 10.77 -9.57
N GLY A 134 2.23 11.22 -10.38
CA GLY A 134 3.53 10.58 -10.47
C GLY A 134 3.55 9.28 -11.26
N PHE A 135 2.55 9.03 -12.10
CA PHE A 135 2.49 7.84 -12.95
C PHE A 135 3.71 7.76 -13.89
N GLY A 136 4.38 6.60 -13.93
CA GLY A 136 5.63 6.41 -14.65
C GLY A 136 6.89 6.88 -13.90
N ASN A 137 6.76 7.67 -12.83
CA ASN A 137 7.85 7.98 -11.90
C ASN A 137 7.81 7.02 -10.69
N THR A 138 8.79 7.10 -9.79
CA THR A 138 8.89 6.20 -8.62
C THR A 138 8.68 6.91 -7.29
N ASP A 139 8.75 8.24 -7.23
CA ASP A 139 8.71 8.99 -5.96
C ASP A 139 7.44 8.78 -5.11
N THR A 140 6.27 8.57 -5.75
CA THR A 140 4.98 8.36 -5.06
C THR A 140 4.78 6.96 -4.53
N VAL A 141 5.60 6.00 -4.98
CA VAL A 141 5.58 4.59 -4.53
C VAL A 141 6.81 4.25 -3.67
N GLU A 142 7.89 5.02 -3.79
CA GLU A 142 9.05 4.93 -2.90
C GLU A 142 8.72 5.44 -1.49
N TRP A 143 8.04 6.59 -1.43
CA TRP A 143 7.71 7.30 -0.20
C TRP A 143 6.22 7.66 -0.17
N LEU A 144 5.54 7.19 0.86
CA LEU A 144 4.14 7.52 1.16
C LEU A 144 4.01 8.88 1.87
N ASP A 145 5.12 9.44 2.37
CA ASP A 145 5.20 10.77 2.98
C ASP A 145 6.08 11.68 2.12
N SER A 146 5.63 12.89 1.81
CA SER A 146 6.46 13.88 1.11
C SER A 146 7.65 14.37 1.96
N SER A 147 7.56 14.29 3.29
CA SER A 147 8.69 14.58 4.19
C SER A 147 9.79 13.52 4.14
N LYS A 148 9.54 12.36 3.51
CA LYS A 148 10.45 11.21 3.45
C LYS A 148 10.90 10.71 4.83
N TRP A 149 10.02 10.88 5.81
CA TRP A 149 10.22 10.32 7.13
C TRP A 149 10.22 8.78 7.05
N SER A 150 11.16 8.13 7.75
CA SER A 150 11.42 6.67 7.70
C SER A 150 10.18 5.77 7.78
N PRO A 151 9.17 6.11 8.59
CA PRO A 151 7.88 5.47 8.53
C PRO A 151 7.21 5.37 7.16
N GLY A 152 7.25 6.43 6.35
CA GLY A 152 6.64 6.50 5.02
C GLY A 152 7.41 5.74 3.95
N LEU A 153 8.52 5.08 4.31
CA LEU A 153 9.34 4.31 3.40
C LEU A 153 8.63 3.03 2.96
N TYR A 154 8.47 2.88 1.64
CA TYR A 154 7.82 1.74 1.03
C TYR A 154 8.73 1.06 0.00
N PHE A 155 8.71 1.43 -1.28
CA PHE A 155 9.61 0.85 -2.30
C PHE A 155 11.04 1.45 -2.31
N ALA A 156 11.34 2.51 -1.54
CA ALA A 156 12.62 3.22 -1.73
C ALA A 156 13.85 2.34 -1.50
N ASN A 157 13.81 1.34 -0.61
CA ASN A 157 14.93 0.43 -0.40
C ASN A 157 15.23 -0.42 -1.66
N ILE A 158 14.18 -0.97 -2.28
CA ILE A 158 14.29 -1.74 -3.51
C ILE A 158 14.75 -0.84 -4.66
N VAL A 159 14.15 0.35 -4.80
CA VAL A 159 14.52 1.27 -5.88
C VAL A 159 15.95 1.78 -5.72
N ASP A 160 16.42 2.03 -4.50
CA ASP A 160 17.82 2.38 -4.24
C ASP A 160 18.77 1.24 -4.61
N ALA A 161 18.41 -0.02 -4.32
CA ALA A 161 19.19 -1.18 -4.77
C ALA A 161 19.25 -1.25 -6.30
N LEU A 162 18.11 -1.11 -6.98
CA LEU A 162 18.03 -1.09 -8.44
C LEU A 162 18.85 0.05 -9.05
N VAL A 163 18.74 1.27 -8.52
CA VAL A 163 19.51 2.42 -9.01
C VAL A 163 20.99 2.20 -8.80
N SER A 164 21.38 1.60 -7.67
CA SER A 164 22.76 1.16 -7.47
C SER A 164 23.19 0.16 -8.54
N TRP A 165 22.29 -0.68 -9.05
CA TRP A 165 22.58 -1.63 -10.14
C TRP A 165 22.58 -1.03 -11.56
N GLY A 166 22.47 0.30 -11.67
CA GLY A 166 22.50 1.02 -12.94
C GLY A 166 21.11 1.35 -13.51
N TYR A 167 20.04 1.10 -12.76
CA TYR A 167 18.70 1.57 -13.14
C TYR A 167 18.59 3.10 -12.97
N THR A 168 17.66 3.68 -13.70
CA THR A 168 17.31 5.10 -13.72
C THR A 168 15.80 5.22 -13.54
N ARG A 169 15.40 5.89 -12.46
CA ARG A 169 14.01 6.21 -12.14
C ARG A 169 13.30 6.87 -13.31
N GLY A 170 12.09 6.42 -13.63
CA GLY A 170 11.27 6.92 -14.74
C GLY A 170 11.73 6.50 -16.13
N LYS A 171 12.83 5.74 -16.27
CA LYS A 171 13.34 5.28 -17.58
C LYS A 171 13.29 3.75 -17.71
N ASN A 172 13.87 3.04 -16.75
CA ASN A 172 13.89 1.58 -16.73
C ASN A 172 13.43 0.99 -15.38
N VAL A 173 13.10 1.84 -14.41
CA VAL A 173 12.26 1.49 -13.26
C VAL A 173 11.20 2.57 -13.12
N ALA A 174 9.94 2.17 -13.12
CA ALA A 174 8.79 3.08 -13.09
C ALA A 174 7.73 2.59 -12.11
N GLY A 175 7.06 3.50 -11.42
CA GLY A 175 5.88 3.21 -10.61
C GLY A 175 4.60 3.33 -11.42
N ALA A 176 3.62 2.51 -11.09
CA ALA A 176 2.26 2.58 -11.62
C ALA A 176 1.26 2.83 -10.46
N PRO A 177 1.28 4.02 -9.84
CA PRO A 177 0.35 4.37 -8.78
C PRO A 177 -1.10 4.40 -9.32
N TYR A 178 -2.05 4.07 -8.45
CA TYR A 178 -3.48 4.08 -8.75
C TYR A 178 -4.28 4.48 -7.52
N ASP A 179 -5.59 4.70 -7.70
CA ASP A 179 -6.49 4.94 -6.58
C ASP A 179 -6.77 3.63 -5.85
N TRP A 180 -5.92 3.29 -4.89
CA TRP A 180 -5.96 2.06 -4.10
C TRP A 180 -7.20 1.94 -3.20
N ARG A 181 -8.07 2.96 -3.17
CA ARG A 181 -9.36 2.92 -2.48
C ARG A 181 -10.40 2.14 -3.32
N LYS A 182 -10.17 2.05 -4.63
CA LYS A 182 -11.11 1.50 -5.62
C LYS A 182 -10.81 0.05 -5.99
N SER A 183 -11.86 -0.68 -6.32
CA SER A 183 -11.80 -2.06 -6.82
C SER A 183 -11.41 -2.10 -8.31
N PRO A 184 -10.90 -3.23 -8.82
CA PRO A 184 -10.45 -3.34 -10.21
C PRO A 184 -11.43 -2.84 -11.28
N PRO A 185 -12.74 -3.16 -11.25
CA PRO A 185 -13.67 -2.70 -12.29
C PRO A 185 -13.73 -1.17 -12.44
N GLU A 186 -13.37 -0.41 -11.40
CA GLU A 186 -13.40 1.05 -11.38
C GLU A 186 -12.08 1.69 -11.85
N LEU A 187 -11.05 0.89 -12.11
CA LEU A 187 -9.69 1.33 -12.44
C LEU A 187 -9.40 1.28 -13.95
N LYS A 188 -10.41 1.44 -14.80
CA LYS A 188 -10.30 1.31 -16.26
C LYS A 188 -9.19 2.17 -16.87
N ASP A 189 -9.15 3.46 -16.52
CA ASP A 189 -8.15 4.41 -17.06
C ASP A 189 -6.73 4.07 -16.59
N TYR A 190 -6.60 3.56 -15.36
CA TYR A 190 -5.33 3.05 -14.85
C TYR A 190 -4.83 1.87 -15.69
N TYR A 191 -5.68 0.91 -16.03
CA TYR A 191 -5.26 -0.25 -16.83
C TYR A 191 -4.86 0.11 -18.26
N ILE A 192 -5.52 1.10 -18.87
CA ILE A 192 -5.11 1.64 -20.18
C ILE A 192 -3.73 2.30 -20.09
N GLN A 193 -3.50 3.11 -19.05
CA GLN A 193 -2.21 3.74 -18.79
C GLN A 193 -1.11 2.71 -18.49
N LEU A 194 -1.42 1.67 -17.70
CA LEU A 194 -0.50 0.59 -17.34
C LEU A 194 -0.04 -0.20 -18.57
N ARG A 195 -0.98 -0.57 -19.45
CA ARG A 195 -0.64 -1.20 -20.73
C ARG A 195 0.32 -0.33 -21.54
N THR A 196 0.01 0.96 -21.65
CA THR A 196 0.82 1.93 -22.39
C THR A 196 2.21 2.07 -21.77
N LEU A 197 2.32 2.14 -20.44
CA LEU A 197 3.58 2.22 -19.73
C LEU A 197 4.46 0.99 -19.99
N ILE A 198 3.90 -0.21 -19.92
CA ILE A 198 4.65 -1.45 -20.20
C ILE A 198 5.16 -1.47 -21.65
N GLU A 199 4.33 -1.07 -22.62
CA GLU A 199 4.73 -0.98 -24.03
C GLU A 199 5.82 0.09 -24.25
N ILE A 200 5.75 1.22 -23.55
CA ILE A 200 6.79 2.27 -23.58
C ILE A 200 8.09 1.73 -22.99
N LEU A 201 8.05 1.16 -21.79
CA LEU A 201 9.23 0.61 -21.13
C LEU A 201 9.92 -0.45 -22.00
N TYR A 202 9.14 -1.31 -22.65
CA TYR A 202 9.65 -2.28 -23.61
C TYR A 202 10.42 -1.60 -24.75
N ARG A 203 9.78 -0.65 -25.47
CA ARG A 203 10.38 -0.01 -26.66
C ARG A 203 11.62 0.84 -26.31
N TYR A 204 11.54 1.62 -25.23
CA TYR A 204 12.61 2.53 -24.81
C TYR A 204 13.81 1.81 -24.17
N ASN A 205 13.65 0.54 -23.80
CA ASN A 205 14.72 -0.31 -23.28
C ASN A 205 15.05 -1.43 -24.27
N ASN A 206 15.23 -1.07 -25.55
CA ASN A 206 15.70 -1.96 -26.61
C ASN A 206 14.82 -3.20 -26.85
N ASN A 207 13.51 -3.05 -26.75
CA ASN A 207 12.54 -4.15 -26.89
C ASN A 207 12.78 -5.28 -25.88
N THR A 208 13.25 -4.93 -24.68
CA THR A 208 13.45 -5.88 -23.57
C THR A 208 12.14 -6.05 -22.81
N ARG A 209 11.75 -7.30 -22.56
CA ARG A 209 10.55 -7.64 -21.79
C ARG A 209 10.62 -7.05 -20.37
N VAL A 210 9.49 -6.58 -19.87
CA VAL A 210 9.35 -5.89 -18.59
C VAL A 210 9.16 -6.91 -17.45
N VAL A 211 9.87 -6.72 -16.34
CA VAL A 211 9.59 -7.43 -15.09
C VAL A 211 8.60 -6.60 -14.27
N VAL A 212 7.56 -7.25 -13.79
CA VAL A 212 6.54 -6.62 -12.95
C VAL A 212 6.85 -6.97 -11.50
N LEU A 213 7.03 -5.97 -10.65
CA LEU A 213 7.26 -6.15 -9.22
C LEU A 213 6.02 -5.69 -8.45
N GLY A 214 5.23 -6.63 -7.97
CA GLY A 214 3.99 -6.37 -7.24
C GLY A 214 4.18 -6.55 -5.73
N HIS A 215 3.58 -5.69 -4.92
CA HIS A 215 3.52 -5.88 -3.46
C HIS A 215 2.08 -5.91 -2.94
N SER A 216 1.77 -6.85 -2.05
CA SER A 216 0.46 -6.96 -1.39
C SER A 216 -0.70 -6.94 -2.40
N MET A 217 -1.67 -6.05 -2.23
CA MET A 217 -2.81 -5.83 -3.13
C MET A 217 -2.40 -5.47 -4.58
N GLY A 218 -1.21 -4.92 -4.81
CA GLY A 218 -0.71 -4.67 -6.16
C GLY A 218 -0.59 -5.94 -7.02
N ASN A 219 -0.46 -7.11 -6.38
CA ASN A 219 -0.42 -8.40 -7.05
C ASN A 219 -1.78 -8.81 -7.67
N PRO A 220 -2.89 -8.90 -6.90
CA PRO A 220 -4.20 -9.18 -7.49
C PRO A 220 -4.70 -8.06 -8.42
N ILE A 221 -4.35 -6.79 -8.19
CA ILE A 221 -4.63 -5.69 -9.14
C ILE A 221 -3.94 -5.94 -10.49
N MET A 222 -2.67 -6.34 -10.49
CA MET A 222 -1.95 -6.73 -11.71
C MET A 222 -2.54 -8.00 -12.34
N ASN A 223 -2.99 -8.95 -11.52
CA ASN A 223 -3.64 -10.16 -12.02
C ASN A 223 -4.91 -9.82 -12.80
N TYR A 224 -5.75 -8.93 -12.27
CA TYR A 224 -6.94 -8.46 -12.96
C TYR A 224 -6.61 -7.85 -14.33
N PHE A 225 -5.51 -7.08 -14.43
CA PHE A 225 -5.01 -6.56 -15.71
C PHE A 225 -4.70 -7.69 -16.70
N TYR A 226 -3.97 -8.72 -16.28
CA TYR A 226 -3.59 -9.86 -17.15
C TYR A 226 -4.78 -10.64 -17.71
N HIS A 227 -5.90 -10.67 -16.97
CA HIS A 227 -7.09 -11.40 -17.39
C HIS A 227 -8.05 -10.57 -18.25
N ASN A 228 -8.11 -9.24 -18.05
CA ASN A 228 -9.19 -8.42 -18.60
C ASN A 228 -8.74 -7.40 -19.65
N TYR A 229 -7.44 -7.05 -19.72
CA TYR A 229 -6.96 -5.96 -20.59
C TYR A 229 -5.93 -6.38 -21.62
N VAL A 230 -5.38 -7.60 -21.50
CA VAL A 230 -4.34 -8.14 -22.38
C VAL A 230 -4.58 -9.61 -22.66
N ASP A 231 -4.13 -10.08 -23.82
CA ASP A 231 -4.17 -11.50 -24.19
C ASP A 231 -2.82 -12.18 -23.94
N GLN A 232 -2.75 -13.50 -24.16
CA GLN A 232 -1.53 -14.27 -23.95
C GLN A 232 -0.40 -13.84 -24.89
N THR A 233 -0.71 -13.48 -26.14
CA THR A 233 0.28 -13.01 -27.13
C THR A 233 0.93 -11.71 -26.68
N TRP A 234 0.16 -10.78 -26.11
CA TRP A 234 0.67 -9.55 -25.52
C TRP A 234 1.56 -9.86 -24.31
N LYS A 235 1.11 -10.73 -23.40
CA LYS A 235 1.89 -11.12 -22.21
C LYS A 235 3.24 -11.74 -22.60
N ASP A 236 3.24 -12.67 -23.54
CA ASP A 236 4.45 -13.33 -24.04
C ASP A 236 5.43 -12.36 -24.73
N LYS A 237 4.91 -11.30 -25.35
CA LYS A 237 5.73 -10.28 -26.01
C LYS A 237 6.34 -9.28 -25.04
N TYR A 238 5.58 -8.83 -24.04
CA TYR A 238 5.95 -7.65 -23.24
C TYR A 238 6.39 -7.98 -21.81
N VAL A 239 5.99 -9.10 -21.23
CA VAL A 239 6.25 -9.42 -19.83
C VAL A 239 7.27 -10.55 -19.71
N GLU A 240 8.35 -10.30 -18.97
CA GLU A 240 9.37 -11.30 -18.66
C GLU A 240 8.91 -12.22 -17.53
N ALA A 241 8.55 -11.59 -16.41
CA ALA A 241 8.11 -12.28 -15.20
C ALA A 241 7.35 -11.32 -14.28
N HIS A 242 6.55 -11.87 -13.40
CA HIS A 242 5.93 -11.19 -12.27
C HIS A 242 6.60 -11.65 -10.97
N VAL A 243 7.38 -10.75 -10.36
CA VAL A 243 7.92 -10.92 -9.01
C VAL A 243 6.88 -10.41 -8.02
N SER A 244 6.28 -11.33 -7.26
CA SER A 244 5.25 -11.03 -6.27
C SER A 244 5.86 -11.02 -4.88
N LEU A 245 5.72 -9.90 -4.17
CA LEU A 245 6.07 -9.76 -2.76
C LEU A 245 4.79 -9.75 -1.91
N ALA A 246 4.64 -10.72 -1.01
CA ALA A 246 3.51 -10.83 -0.08
C ALA A 246 2.13 -10.73 -0.78
N GLY A 247 1.97 -11.42 -1.92
CA GLY A 247 0.76 -11.33 -2.74
C GLY A 247 -0.49 -11.81 -2.02
N ALA A 248 -1.48 -10.93 -1.87
CA ALA A 248 -2.78 -11.26 -1.27
C ALA A 248 -3.70 -12.00 -2.26
N TRP A 249 -3.25 -13.14 -2.78
CA TRP A 249 -3.90 -13.85 -3.89
C TRP A 249 -5.27 -14.42 -3.51
N GLY A 250 -5.41 -14.93 -2.29
CA GLY A 250 -6.66 -15.40 -1.70
C GLY A 250 -7.33 -14.38 -0.76
N GLY A 251 -6.87 -13.13 -0.77
CA GLY A 251 -7.33 -12.11 0.17
C GLY A 251 -6.69 -12.19 1.57
N SER A 252 -7.25 -11.45 2.54
CA SER A 252 -6.80 -11.46 3.94
C SER A 252 -7.98 -11.46 4.90
N LEU A 253 -7.90 -12.26 5.96
CA LEU A 253 -8.93 -12.29 6.99
C LEU A 253 -9.02 -10.97 7.78
N GLN A 254 -7.95 -10.17 7.84
CA GLN A 254 -7.97 -8.88 8.53
C GLN A 254 -9.07 -7.95 8.00
N ILE A 255 -9.46 -8.11 6.73
CA ILE A 255 -10.57 -7.38 6.11
C ILE A 255 -11.91 -7.65 6.83
N MET A 256 -12.12 -8.85 7.40
CA MET A 256 -13.32 -9.16 8.18
C MET A 256 -13.40 -8.34 9.47
N LYS A 257 -12.26 -8.18 10.18
CA LYS A 257 -12.17 -7.33 11.37
C LYS A 257 -12.38 -5.86 11.02
N LEU A 258 -11.76 -5.40 9.93
CA LEU A 258 -11.93 -4.07 9.36
C LEU A 258 -13.41 -3.75 9.10
N PHE A 259 -14.14 -4.67 8.44
CA PHE A 259 -15.56 -4.47 8.19
C PHE A 259 -16.40 -4.58 9.45
N ALA A 260 -16.12 -5.50 10.36
CA ALA A 260 -16.91 -5.71 11.56
C ALA A 260 -16.78 -4.53 12.55
N SER A 261 -15.60 -4.35 13.13
CA SER A 261 -15.35 -3.44 14.26
C SER A 261 -14.33 -2.35 13.96
N GLY A 262 -13.87 -2.27 12.70
CA GLY A 262 -12.78 -1.41 12.29
C GLY A 262 -11.42 -1.98 12.68
N TYR A 263 -10.37 -1.50 12.01
CA TYR A 263 -9.01 -2.01 12.20
C TYR A 263 -7.99 -0.87 12.15
N ASN A 264 -7.26 -0.64 13.23
CA ASN A 264 -6.18 0.36 13.28
C ASN A 264 -4.80 -0.29 13.07
N MET A 265 -4.74 -1.41 12.35
CA MET A 265 -3.52 -2.21 12.13
C MET A 265 -2.89 -2.78 13.41
N ASP A 266 -3.60 -2.72 14.54
CA ASP A 266 -3.10 -3.06 15.88
C ASP A 266 -1.77 -2.36 16.21
N TYR A 267 -1.51 -1.20 15.59
CA TYR A 267 -0.27 -0.45 15.75
C TYR A 267 -0.40 0.61 16.84
N TYR A 268 0.42 0.51 17.87
CA TYR A 268 0.31 1.34 19.08
C TYR A 268 0.42 2.85 18.85
N ARG A 269 1.01 3.30 17.72
CA ARG A 269 1.11 4.73 17.38
C ARG A 269 -0.12 5.27 16.66
N ILE A 270 -1.03 4.41 16.20
CA ILE A 270 -2.32 4.85 15.68
C ILE A 270 -3.24 5.08 16.88
N ILE A 271 -3.33 6.34 17.31
CA ILE A 271 -4.09 6.78 18.49
C ILE A 271 -5.61 6.66 18.24
N LEU A 272 -6.02 6.44 17.00
CA LEU A 272 -7.43 6.29 16.65
C LEU A 272 -8.04 4.99 17.11
N PRO A 273 -9.24 5.03 17.70
CA PRO A 273 -9.99 3.82 17.93
C PRO A 273 -10.37 3.21 16.57
N PRO A 274 -10.30 1.88 16.43
CA PRO A 274 -10.68 1.19 15.20
C PRO A 274 -12.10 1.55 14.72
N SER A 275 -13.05 1.77 15.64
CA SER A 275 -14.43 2.12 15.32
C SER A 275 -14.56 3.44 14.55
N ALA A 276 -13.68 4.41 14.80
CA ALA A 276 -13.67 5.69 14.07
C ALA A 276 -13.17 5.53 12.62
N LEU A 277 -12.30 4.55 12.37
CA LEU A 277 -11.76 4.24 11.05
C LEU A 277 -12.73 3.39 10.21
N ARG A 278 -13.59 2.61 10.88
CA ARG A 278 -14.51 1.64 10.27
C ARG A 278 -15.34 2.22 9.13
N GLY A 279 -15.87 3.44 9.27
CA GLY A 279 -16.69 4.08 8.24
C GLY A 279 -15.92 4.34 6.95
N MET A 280 -14.72 4.93 7.07
CA MET A 280 -13.83 5.17 5.94
C MET A 280 -13.35 3.86 5.32
N GLN A 281 -12.94 2.89 6.13
CA GLN A 281 -12.48 1.59 5.65
C GLN A 281 -13.57 0.82 4.90
N ARG A 282 -14.82 0.88 5.37
CA ARG A 282 -15.99 0.31 4.68
C ARG A 282 -16.26 0.94 3.32
N SER A 283 -15.88 2.20 3.12
CA SER A 283 -16.09 2.92 1.85
C SER A 283 -15.10 2.53 0.76
N PHE A 284 -13.99 1.88 1.11
CA PHE A 284 -12.99 1.45 0.12
C PHE A 284 -13.42 0.13 -0.50
N THR A 285 -13.87 0.18 -1.76
CA THR A 285 -14.30 -1.00 -2.51
C THR A 285 -13.14 -1.99 -2.73
N SER A 286 -11.89 -1.51 -2.69
CA SER A 286 -10.69 -2.37 -2.68
C SER A 286 -10.62 -3.31 -1.48
N SER A 287 -11.15 -2.92 -0.32
CA SER A 287 -11.20 -3.79 0.86
C SER A 287 -12.06 -5.02 0.59
N ALA A 288 -13.21 -4.84 -0.07
CA ALA A 288 -14.09 -5.96 -0.42
C ALA A 288 -13.45 -6.89 -1.47
N TYR A 289 -12.66 -6.33 -2.39
CA TYR A 289 -11.92 -7.11 -3.38
C TYR A 289 -10.91 -8.08 -2.74
N LEU A 290 -10.31 -7.69 -1.60
CA LEU A 290 -9.40 -8.54 -0.81
C LEU A 290 -10.09 -9.66 0.00
N LEU A 291 -11.33 -9.99 -0.33
CA LEU A 291 -12.03 -11.20 0.12
C LEU A 291 -12.13 -12.27 -0.98
N THR A 292 -11.62 -11.98 -2.17
CA THR A 292 -11.71 -12.85 -3.33
C THR A 292 -10.38 -13.54 -3.61
N GLU A 293 -10.46 -14.75 -4.17
CA GLU A 293 -9.28 -15.48 -4.65
C GLU A 293 -9.07 -15.25 -6.15
N VAL A 294 -7.81 -15.17 -6.57
CA VAL A 294 -7.45 -14.96 -7.96
C VAL A 294 -6.80 -16.19 -8.61
N GLY A 295 -7.04 -16.37 -9.90
CA GLY A 295 -6.48 -17.44 -10.72
C GLY A 295 -5.06 -17.16 -11.26
N PRO A 296 -4.48 -18.14 -11.99
CA PRO A 296 -3.13 -18.04 -12.55
C PRO A 296 -3.01 -16.93 -13.63
N PRO A 297 -1.94 -16.11 -13.60
CA PRO A 297 -1.82 -14.90 -14.44
C PRO A 297 -1.46 -15.18 -15.92
N GLY A 298 -1.01 -16.39 -16.25
CA GLY A 298 -0.44 -16.73 -17.56
C GLY A 298 0.90 -16.05 -17.86
N VAL A 299 1.67 -15.73 -16.81
CA VAL A 299 3.07 -15.26 -16.91
C VAL A 299 3.95 -16.06 -15.95
N LYS A 300 5.27 -16.00 -16.15
CA LYS A 300 6.22 -16.59 -15.21
C LYS A 300 6.13 -15.85 -13.87
N VAL A 301 6.00 -16.57 -12.77
CA VAL A 301 5.84 -15.97 -11.42
C VAL A 301 7.03 -16.33 -10.54
N HIS A 302 7.59 -15.33 -9.85
CA HIS A 302 8.47 -15.52 -8.70
C HIS A 302 7.73 -15.04 -7.46
N CYS A 303 7.25 -15.96 -6.65
CA CYS A 303 6.36 -15.70 -5.52
C CYS A 303 7.14 -15.71 -4.20
N LEU A 304 7.41 -14.52 -3.67
CA LEU A 304 8.05 -14.30 -2.38
C LEU A 304 6.99 -13.93 -1.34
N TYR A 305 7.02 -14.56 -0.17
CA TYR A 305 6.09 -14.26 0.92
C TYR A 305 6.66 -14.61 2.29
N GLY A 306 6.16 -13.93 3.32
CA GLY A 306 6.52 -14.19 4.71
C GLY A 306 5.89 -15.47 5.26
N ILE A 307 6.64 -16.18 6.10
CA ILE A 307 6.15 -17.30 6.91
C ILE A 307 6.65 -17.15 8.35
N ASP A 308 6.11 -17.94 9.27
CA ASP A 308 6.41 -17.93 10.70
C ASP A 308 6.08 -16.60 11.41
N VAL A 309 5.13 -15.82 10.86
CA VAL A 309 4.62 -14.60 11.51
C VAL A 309 3.18 -14.80 11.92
N LYS A 310 2.92 -14.55 13.20
CA LYS A 310 1.63 -14.74 13.85
C LYS A 310 0.53 -13.93 13.13
N THR A 311 -0.35 -14.61 12.40
CA THR A 311 -1.36 -13.96 11.53
C THR A 311 -2.77 -14.36 11.95
N ALA A 312 -3.69 -13.40 12.06
CA ALA A 312 -5.04 -13.66 12.54
C ALA A 312 -5.83 -14.56 11.58
N GLU A 313 -6.38 -15.67 12.09
CA GLU A 313 -7.15 -16.66 11.35
C GLU A 313 -8.61 -16.80 11.82
N GLN A 314 -8.92 -16.27 13.00
CA GLN A 314 -10.29 -16.19 13.49
C GLN A 314 -10.42 -15.05 14.47
N PHE A 315 -11.55 -14.35 14.39
CA PHE A 315 -11.95 -13.33 15.36
C PHE A 315 -13.18 -13.82 16.09
N VAL A 316 -13.13 -13.81 17.43
CA VAL A 316 -14.24 -14.23 18.30
C VAL A 316 -14.64 -13.05 19.18
N TRP A 317 -15.92 -12.69 19.13
CA TRP A 317 -16.50 -11.66 19.96
C TRP A 317 -17.29 -12.28 21.11
N ALA A 318 -17.20 -11.68 22.29
CA ALA A 318 -18.12 -11.97 23.39
C ALA A 318 -19.55 -11.58 23.01
N LYS A 319 -20.53 -12.19 23.69
CA LYS A 319 -21.94 -11.88 23.49
C LYS A 319 -22.19 -10.38 23.74
N GLY A 320 -22.79 -9.70 22.77
CA GLY A 320 -23.09 -8.27 22.84
C GLY A 320 -21.95 -7.34 22.41
N TYR A 321 -20.76 -7.86 22.09
CA TYR A 321 -19.62 -7.02 21.64
C TYR A 321 -19.65 -6.75 20.13
N PHE A 322 -20.17 -7.68 19.34
CA PHE A 322 -20.25 -7.52 17.89
C PHE A 322 -21.41 -6.58 17.50
N PRO A 323 -21.21 -5.63 16.56
CA PRO A 323 -19.98 -5.30 15.83
C PRO A 323 -19.21 -4.08 16.41
N GLU A 324 -19.66 -3.50 17.53
CA GLU A 324 -19.17 -2.20 18.02
C GLU A 324 -17.82 -2.27 18.75
N TYR A 325 -17.50 -3.41 19.34
CA TYR A 325 -16.26 -3.63 20.09
C TYR A 325 -15.31 -4.55 19.33
N GLN A 326 -14.03 -4.48 19.69
CA GLN A 326 -13.00 -5.36 19.13
C GLN A 326 -13.21 -6.83 19.60
N PRO A 327 -12.75 -7.82 18.82
CA PRO A 327 -12.86 -9.23 19.20
C PRO A 327 -12.13 -9.48 20.52
N THR A 328 -12.74 -10.30 21.39
CA THR A 328 -12.18 -10.64 22.70
C THR A 328 -11.09 -11.72 22.59
N THR A 329 -11.17 -12.55 21.55
CA THR A 329 -10.17 -13.57 21.27
C THR A 329 -9.81 -13.54 19.79
N ILE A 330 -8.51 -13.62 19.50
CA ILE A 330 -7.98 -13.75 18.15
C ILE A 330 -7.23 -15.09 18.11
N VAL A 331 -7.67 -15.99 17.23
CA VAL A 331 -6.92 -17.21 16.92
C VAL A 331 -5.94 -16.85 15.81
N TYR A 332 -4.70 -17.29 15.99
CA TYR A 332 -3.63 -17.00 15.05
C TYR A 332 -3.10 -18.28 14.44
N GLY A 333 -2.77 -18.20 13.17
CA GLY A 333 -2.02 -19.20 12.42
C GLY A 333 -0.81 -18.56 11.75
N ASP A 334 -0.33 -19.20 10.69
CA ASP A 334 0.84 -18.78 9.94
C ASP A 334 0.52 -17.75 8.84
N GLY A 335 1.52 -16.97 8.46
CA GLY A 335 1.47 -15.93 7.43
C GLY A 335 2.58 -14.90 7.62
N ASP A 336 2.31 -13.66 7.20
CA ASP A 336 3.24 -12.52 7.29
C ASP A 336 2.80 -11.44 8.30
N GLY A 337 1.81 -11.76 9.15
CA GLY A 337 1.19 -10.84 10.11
C GLY A 337 -0.06 -10.13 9.57
N THR A 338 -0.24 -10.06 8.25
CA THR A 338 -1.41 -9.45 7.61
C THR A 338 -2.16 -10.44 6.72
N VAL A 339 -1.46 -11.14 5.84
CA VAL A 339 -2.02 -12.09 4.88
C VAL A 339 -1.78 -13.51 5.38
N ASN A 340 -2.85 -14.30 5.44
CA ASN A 340 -2.80 -15.68 5.89
C ASN A 340 -1.98 -16.54 4.92
N ILE A 341 -1.25 -17.53 5.44
CA ILE A 341 -0.42 -18.44 4.63
C ILE A 341 -1.18 -19.07 3.46
N ARG A 342 -2.45 -19.45 3.67
CA ARG A 342 -3.32 -20.05 2.64
C ARG A 342 -3.50 -19.16 1.40
N SER A 343 -3.49 -17.83 1.59
CA SER A 343 -3.62 -16.83 0.52
C SER A 343 -2.27 -16.54 -0.11
N LEU A 344 -1.20 -16.41 0.69
CA LEU A 344 0.17 -16.23 0.19
C LEU A 344 0.61 -17.40 -0.70
N GLU A 345 0.19 -18.63 -0.37
CA GLU A 345 0.59 -19.85 -1.05
C GLU A 345 -0.26 -20.23 -2.27
N THR A 346 -1.28 -19.47 -2.65
CA THR A 346 -2.09 -19.73 -3.86
C THR A 346 -1.20 -19.89 -5.10
N CYS A 347 -0.11 -19.12 -5.18
CA CYS A 347 0.85 -19.20 -6.28
C CYS A 347 1.61 -20.54 -6.38
N LYS A 348 1.61 -21.39 -5.35
CA LYS A 348 2.17 -22.76 -5.40
C LYS A 348 1.37 -23.68 -6.33
N GLN A 349 0.09 -23.39 -6.50
CA GLN A 349 -0.81 -24.21 -7.31
C GLN A 349 -0.61 -23.93 -8.81
N TRP A 350 0.05 -22.84 -9.16
CA TRP A 350 0.27 -22.43 -10.55
C TRP A 350 1.48 -23.15 -11.14
N ASN A 351 1.26 -23.85 -12.25
CA ASN A 351 2.27 -24.62 -12.95
C ASN A 351 1.99 -24.59 -14.47
N GLU A 352 2.87 -25.18 -15.27
CA GLU A 352 2.78 -25.10 -16.73
C GLU A 352 1.45 -25.65 -17.29
N SER A 353 0.78 -26.58 -16.60
CA SER A 353 -0.50 -27.14 -17.04
C SER A 353 -1.70 -26.21 -16.87
N ASN A 354 -1.66 -25.28 -15.90
CA ASN A 354 -2.79 -24.39 -15.58
C ASN A 354 -2.46 -22.89 -15.71
N ASN A 355 -1.19 -22.54 -15.93
CA ASN A 355 -0.70 -21.16 -16.02
C ASN A 355 -0.16 -20.84 -17.43
N ALA A 356 -0.87 -21.29 -18.47
CA ALA A 356 -0.53 -21.06 -19.87
C ALA A 356 0.92 -21.45 -20.24
N GLY A 357 1.41 -22.59 -19.75
CA GLY A 357 2.77 -23.05 -19.99
C GLY A 357 3.85 -22.29 -19.21
N LYS A 358 3.49 -21.46 -18.23
CA LYS A 358 4.43 -20.67 -17.42
C LYS A 358 4.62 -21.24 -16.03
N SER A 359 5.84 -21.18 -15.52
CA SER A 359 6.19 -21.68 -14.19
C SER A 359 5.93 -20.66 -13.07
N SER A 360 5.76 -21.18 -11.85
CA SER A 360 5.72 -20.41 -10.60
C SER A 360 6.84 -20.90 -9.69
N GLN A 361 7.74 -20.02 -9.29
CA GLN A 361 8.85 -20.30 -8.38
C GLN A 361 8.57 -19.70 -7.01
N ILE A 362 8.85 -20.45 -5.95
CA ILE A 362 8.36 -20.16 -4.59
C ILE A 362 9.53 -19.84 -3.66
N TYR A 363 9.40 -18.76 -2.91
CA TYR A 363 10.44 -18.23 -2.03
C TYR A 363 9.83 -17.85 -0.66
N PRO A 364 9.67 -18.82 0.25
CA PRO A 364 9.20 -18.52 1.60
C PRO A 364 10.30 -17.83 2.41
N LEU A 365 9.95 -16.73 3.07
CA LEU A 365 10.88 -15.91 3.84
C LEU A 365 10.50 -15.97 5.33
N SER A 366 11.14 -16.87 6.07
CA SER A 366 10.89 -17.02 7.51
C SER A 366 11.09 -15.70 8.25
N LYS A 367 10.11 -15.33 9.07
CA LYS A 367 10.03 -14.11 9.89
C LYS A 367 10.00 -12.78 9.12
N ALA A 368 9.80 -12.80 7.80
CA ALA A 368 9.54 -11.56 7.06
C ALA A 368 8.09 -11.15 7.30
N ASP A 369 7.86 -10.06 8.03
CA ASP A 369 6.52 -9.48 8.15
C ASP A 369 6.09 -8.81 6.85
N HIS A 370 4.79 -8.53 6.73
CA HIS A 370 4.13 -8.05 5.53
C HIS A 370 4.82 -6.83 4.91
N MET A 371 5.33 -5.89 5.72
CA MET A 371 6.04 -4.71 5.22
C MET A 371 7.56 -4.89 5.25
N GLY A 372 8.06 -5.68 6.21
CA GLY A 372 9.47 -6.03 6.34
C GLY A 372 10.03 -6.71 5.09
N ILE A 373 9.20 -7.44 4.32
CA ILE A 373 9.62 -8.10 3.07
C ILE A 373 10.23 -7.14 2.04
N LEU A 374 9.80 -5.87 2.01
CA LEU A 374 10.32 -4.84 1.10
C LEU A 374 11.73 -4.35 1.45
N ARG A 375 12.20 -4.66 2.66
CA ARG A 375 13.54 -4.31 3.16
C ARG A 375 14.38 -5.56 3.45
N ASP A 376 13.81 -6.75 3.24
CA ASP A 376 14.47 -8.01 3.51
C ASP A 376 15.59 -8.24 2.49
N GLN A 377 16.78 -8.55 3.00
CA GLN A 377 17.92 -8.77 2.14
C GLN A 377 17.74 -9.98 1.20
N ARG A 378 17.00 -11.01 1.63
CA ARG A 378 16.68 -12.18 0.80
C ARG A 378 15.79 -11.79 -0.38
N THR A 379 14.91 -10.81 -0.20
CA THR A 379 14.11 -10.23 -1.30
C THR A 379 15.01 -9.57 -2.34
N ILE A 380 15.94 -8.72 -1.89
CA ILE A 380 16.90 -8.04 -2.78
C ILE A 380 17.79 -9.05 -3.51
N ASP A 381 18.32 -10.05 -2.79
CA ASP A 381 19.20 -11.07 -3.35
C ASP A 381 18.44 -11.95 -4.38
N THR A 382 17.17 -12.27 -4.11
CA THR A 382 16.29 -12.99 -5.04
C THR A 382 15.99 -12.13 -6.27
N LEU A 383 15.60 -10.87 -6.09
CA LEU A 383 15.35 -9.94 -7.20
C LEU A 383 16.59 -9.80 -8.10
N ARG A 384 17.79 -9.73 -7.51
CA ARG A 384 19.05 -9.74 -8.26
C ARG A 384 19.18 -11.00 -9.12
N SER A 385 18.93 -12.20 -8.55
CA SER A 385 19.01 -13.45 -9.32
C SER A 385 17.97 -13.57 -10.43
N VAL A 386 16.78 -12.98 -10.25
CA VAL A 386 15.73 -12.97 -11.28
C VAL A 386 16.10 -12.05 -12.44
N LEU A 387 16.68 -10.89 -12.15
CA LEU A 387 17.08 -9.91 -13.16
C LEU A 387 18.40 -10.27 -13.85
N TYR A 388 19.29 -10.97 -13.17
CA TYR A 388 20.64 -11.32 -13.64
C TYR A 388 20.90 -12.83 -13.44
N PRO A 389 20.20 -13.69 -14.19
CA PRO A 389 20.30 -15.15 -14.06
C PRO A 389 21.63 -15.73 -14.55
#